data_AF-A0A3C0W8L6-F1
#
_entry.id   AF-A0A3C0W8L6-F1
#
_cell.length_a   1.000
_cell.length_b   1.000
_cell.length_c   1.000
_cell.angle_alpha   90.00
_cell.angle_beta   90.00
_cell.angle_gamma   90.00
#
_symmetry.space_group_name_H-M   'P 1'
#
loop_
_entity.id
_entity.type
_entity.pdbx_description
1 polymer ?
#
loop_
_entity_poly.entity_id
_entity_poly.type
_entity_poly.pdbx_seq_one_letter_code
_entity_poly.pdbx_strand_id
1 'polypeptide(L)'
;MDAATSFWATPVGWTLATLGGILLVVVGILISLAFLLLADRKIWAGVQLRKGPNVVGPFGLLQSFADFFKFVLKEIVIPAGSDKVVFILAPLISFVLAFIAWAVIPFAPGWVVSDLNVGILYILAISSLGVYGIIMGGWASNSKYPFLGSLRSAAQMVSYEVSMGLIIINVILLAGTMNLTEIVTQQSGWIWEWNMFGGGLATLPTIIVMLPMTVVFFISALAETNRPPFDLPEAESELVAGY
;
A
#
# COMPACT_ATOMS: atom_id res chain seq x y z
N MET A 1 39.67 -5.60 -24.27
CA MET A 1 39.41 -6.98 -23.80
C MET A 1 38.17 -6.95 -22.93
N ASP A 2 37.06 -6.95 -23.65
CA ASP A 2 35.72 -7.45 -23.38
C ASP A 2 35.06 -7.13 -22.03
N ALA A 3 34.34 -6.01 -22.03
CA ALA A 3 33.21 -5.70 -21.16
C ALA A 3 32.02 -6.70 -21.29
N ALA A 4 32.24 -7.88 -21.87
CA ALA A 4 31.27 -8.96 -22.06
C ALA A 4 31.29 -9.99 -20.90
N THR A 5 32.01 -9.74 -19.81
CA THR A 5 32.20 -10.75 -18.72
C THR A 5 32.11 -10.16 -17.30
N SER A 6 31.38 -9.06 -17.07
CA SER A 6 30.99 -8.77 -15.69
C SER A 6 29.96 -9.83 -15.27
N PHE A 7 30.22 -10.54 -14.16
CA PHE A 7 29.31 -11.56 -13.62
C PHE A 7 27.86 -11.04 -13.54
N TRP A 8 27.70 -9.75 -13.25
CA TRP A 8 26.44 -9.04 -13.16
C TRP A 8 25.68 -8.88 -14.49
N ALA A 9 26.35 -8.95 -15.64
CA ALA A 9 25.72 -8.94 -16.96
C ALA A 9 25.31 -10.35 -17.44
N THR A 10 25.73 -11.42 -16.73
CA THR A 10 25.24 -12.77 -17.04
C THR A 10 23.76 -12.90 -16.64
N PRO A 11 22.97 -13.77 -17.30
CA PRO A 11 21.58 -14.00 -16.91
C PRO A 11 21.43 -14.38 -15.43
N VAL A 12 22.41 -15.11 -14.88
CA VAL A 12 22.43 -15.51 -13.45
C VAL A 12 22.77 -14.34 -12.53
N GLY A 13 23.74 -13.50 -12.89
CA GLY A 13 24.08 -12.32 -12.11
C GLY A 13 22.96 -11.30 -12.07
N TRP A 14 22.25 -11.11 -13.19
CA TRP A 14 21.07 -10.25 -13.28
C TRP A 14 19.90 -10.78 -12.43
N THR A 15 19.62 -12.09 -12.47
CA THR A 15 18.55 -12.67 -11.62
C THR A 15 18.88 -12.59 -10.14
N LEU A 16 20.13 -12.80 -9.75
CA LEU A 16 20.54 -12.65 -8.35
C LEU A 16 20.48 -11.20 -7.87
N ALA A 17 20.89 -10.24 -8.71
CA ALA A 17 20.81 -8.82 -8.38
C ALA A 17 19.36 -8.35 -8.22
N THR A 18 18.47 -8.75 -9.14
CA THR A 18 17.04 -8.41 -9.06
C THR A 18 16.36 -9.07 -7.86
N LEU A 19 16.63 -10.36 -7.60
CA LEU A 19 16.15 -11.05 -6.39
C LEU A 19 16.64 -10.36 -5.11
N GLY A 20 17.90 -9.96 -5.05
CA GLY A 20 18.45 -9.19 -3.94
C GLY A 20 17.74 -7.86 -3.74
N GLY A 21 17.46 -7.13 -4.82
CA GLY A 21 16.70 -5.88 -4.81
C GLY A 21 15.27 -6.07 -4.30
N ILE A 22 14.55 -7.08 -4.80
CA ILE A 22 13.20 -7.44 -4.35
C ILE A 22 13.21 -7.77 -2.85
N LEU A 23 14.15 -8.61 -2.41
CA LEU A 23 14.24 -9.02 -1.01
C LEU A 23 14.51 -7.83 -0.09
N LEU A 24 15.39 -6.91 -0.50
CA LEU A 24 15.66 -5.68 0.26
C LEU A 24 14.40 -4.82 0.40
N VAL A 25 13.61 -4.64 -0.67
CA VAL A 25 12.36 -3.88 -0.62
C VAL A 25 11.34 -4.57 0.29
N VAL A 26 11.15 -5.89 0.14
CA VAL A 26 10.21 -6.67 0.97
C VAL A 26 10.58 -6.59 2.45
N VAL A 27 11.84 -6.83 2.79
CA VAL A 27 12.33 -6.76 4.18
C VAL A 27 12.21 -5.32 4.71
N GLY A 28 12.54 -4.32 3.91
CA GLY A 28 12.38 -2.91 4.26
C GLY A 28 10.93 -2.56 4.60
N ILE A 29 9.97 -2.98 3.78
CA ILE A 29 8.54 -2.79 4.01
C ILE A 29 8.10 -3.49 5.30
N LEU A 30 8.50 -4.74 5.53
CA LEU A 30 8.14 -5.49 6.74
C LEU A 30 8.67 -4.84 8.02
N ILE A 31 9.92 -4.36 8.01
CA ILE A 31 10.51 -3.62 9.14
C ILE A 31 9.77 -2.30 9.35
N SER A 32 9.48 -1.58 8.26
CA SER A 32 8.71 -0.33 8.31
C SER A 32 7.33 -0.55 8.92
N LEU A 33 6.63 -1.61 8.50
CA LEU A 33 5.31 -1.99 9.03
C LEU A 33 5.38 -2.32 10.53
N ALA A 34 6.41 -3.04 10.98
CA ALA A 34 6.59 -3.33 12.40
C ALA A 34 6.69 -2.05 13.24
N PHE A 35 7.43 -1.04 12.77
CA PHE A 35 7.54 0.23 13.48
C PHE A 35 6.33 1.14 13.31
N LEU A 36 5.65 1.11 12.16
CA LEU A 36 4.40 1.85 11.93
C LEU A 36 3.30 1.37 12.88
N LEU A 37 3.17 0.06 13.13
CA LEU A 37 2.22 -0.48 14.11
C LEU A 37 2.51 0.01 15.54
N LEU A 38 3.79 0.08 15.91
CA LEU A 38 4.20 0.64 17.20
C LEU A 38 3.89 2.14 17.29
N ALA A 39 4.18 2.87 16.21
CA ALA A 39 3.92 4.30 16.10
C ALA A 39 2.43 4.60 16.22
N ASP A 40 1.57 3.88 15.49
CA ASP A 40 0.12 4.01 15.53
C ASP A 40 -0.39 3.89 16.98
N ARG A 41 0.01 2.83 17.69
CA ARG A 41 -0.35 2.63 19.10
C ARG A 41 0.12 3.76 20.02
N LYS A 42 1.32 4.29 19.81
CA LYS A 42 1.88 5.37 20.64
C LYS A 42 1.24 6.72 20.35
N ILE A 43 1.01 7.04 19.09
CA ILE A 43 0.41 8.31 18.65
C ILE A 43 -1.03 8.37 19.18
N TRP A 44 -1.85 7.35 18.95
CA TRP A 44 -3.23 7.33 19.45
C TRP A 44 -3.33 7.31 20.97
N ALA A 45 -2.42 6.60 21.64
CA ALA A 45 -2.33 6.68 23.10
C ALA A 45 -2.02 8.11 23.57
N GLY A 46 -1.07 8.78 22.92
CA GLY A 46 -0.71 10.18 23.21
C GLY A 46 -1.87 11.15 22.99
N VAL A 47 -2.62 11.00 21.89
CA VAL A 47 -3.85 11.77 21.62
C VAL A 47 -4.89 11.57 22.72
N GLN A 48 -4.99 10.36 23.25
CA GLN A 48 -5.89 10.00 24.37
C GLN A 48 -5.29 10.31 25.76
N LEU A 49 -4.16 11.04 25.83
CA LEU A 49 -3.46 11.36 27.08
C LEU A 49 -3.09 10.13 27.94
N ARG A 50 -2.86 8.99 27.31
CA ARG A 50 -2.34 7.77 27.96
C ARG A 50 -1.00 7.34 27.35
N LYS A 51 -0.22 6.58 28.10
CA LYS A 51 1.05 6.04 27.58
C LYS A 51 0.76 4.82 26.70
N GLY A 52 1.34 4.81 25.50
CA GLY A 52 1.34 3.65 24.62
C GLY A 52 2.23 2.51 25.15
N PRO A 53 2.47 1.46 24.35
CA PRO A 53 3.29 0.32 24.77
C PRO A 53 4.67 0.76 25.29
N ASN A 54 4.97 0.43 26.56
CA ASN A 54 6.21 0.81 27.25
C ASN A 54 6.85 -0.33 28.07
N VAL A 55 6.35 -1.56 27.92
CA VAL A 55 6.76 -2.70 28.76
C VAL A 55 7.72 -3.64 28.04
N VAL A 56 7.44 -3.96 26.76
CA VAL A 56 8.23 -4.94 26.01
C VAL A 56 9.45 -4.28 25.35
N GLY A 57 10.59 -4.37 26.04
CA GLY A 57 11.86 -3.76 25.65
C GLY A 57 11.95 -2.24 25.93
N PRO A 58 13.10 -1.61 25.67
CA PRO A 58 13.27 -0.17 25.85
C PRO A 58 12.24 0.60 25.01
N PHE A 59 11.44 1.46 25.66
CA PHE A 59 10.35 2.21 25.03
C PHE A 59 9.33 1.36 24.24
N GLY A 60 9.19 0.06 24.52
CA GLY A 60 8.24 -0.79 23.78
C GLY A 60 8.68 -1.20 22.36
N LEU A 61 9.95 -0.98 21.98
CA LEU A 61 10.45 -1.27 20.63
C LEU A 61 10.31 -2.75 20.23
N LEU A 62 10.32 -3.67 21.20
CA LEU A 62 10.22 -5.10 20.96
C LEU A 62 8.77 -5.59 20.87
N GLN A 63 7.77 -4.72 21.06
CA GLN A 63 6.36 -5.09 21.05
C GLN A 63 5.93 -5.70 19.71
N SER A 64 6.31 -5.09 18.58
CA SER A 64 5.89 -5.57 17.25
C SER A 64 6.48 -6.96 16.93
N PHE A 65 7.69 -7.24 17.40
CA PHE A 65 8.29 -8.58 17.28
C PHE A 65 7.57 -9.60 18.17
N ALA A 66 7.18 -9.22 19.40
CA ALA A 66 6.40 -10.09 20.27
C ALA A 66 5.03 -10.42 19.65
N ASP A 67 4.37 -9.45 19.02
CA ASP A 67 3.11 -9.67 18.31
C ASP A 67 3.29 -10.62 17.11
N PHE A 68 4.38 -10.48 16.35
CA PHE A 68 4.71 -11.40 15.27
C PHE A 68 4.88 -12.84 15.77
N PHE A 69 5.70 -13.05 16.81
CA PHE A 69 5.88 -14.39 17.40
C PHE A 69 4.57 -14.96 17.94
N LYS A 70 3.72 -14.12 18.54
CA LYS A 70 2.38 -14.51 18.97
C LYS A 70 1.53 -15.03 17.81
N PHE A 71 1.56 -14.38 16.64
CA PHE A 71 0.81 -14.84 15.47
C PHE A 71 1.35 -16.15 14.89
N VAL A 72 2.67 -16.35 14.88
CA VAL A 72 3.29 -17.61 14.42
C VAL A 72 2.90 -18.80 15.30
N LEU A 73 2.78 -18.57 16.62
CA LEU A 73 2.38 -19.61 17.57
C LEU A 73 0.85 -19.80 17.64
N LYS A 74 0.07 -18.96 16.95
CA LYS A 74 -1.38 -19.02 17.01
C LYS A 74 -1.90 -20.14 16.11
N GLU A 75 -2.83 -20.93 16.64
CA GLU A 75 -3.51 -21.98 15.89
C GLU A 75 -4.30 -21.40 14.71
N ILE A 76 -4.17 -22.05 13.54
CA ILE A 76 -4.91 -21.71 12.33
C ILE A 76 -6.27 -22.41 12.40
N VAL A 77 -7.33 -21.63 12.60
CA VAL A 77 -8.71 -22.15 12.65
C VAL A 77 -9.38 -21.88 11.30
N ILE A 78 -9.81 -22.95 10.62
CA ILE A 78 -10.57 -22.87 9.37
C ILE A 78 -12.01 -23.33 9.67
N PRO A 79 -13.03 -22.47 9.48
CA PRO A 79 -14.43 -22.84 9.75
C PRO A 79 -14.87 -24.06 8.93
N ALA A 80 -15.59 -25.00 9.55
CA ALA A 80 -16.01 -26.24 8.89
C ALA A 80 -16.94 -26.02 7.68
N GLY A 81 -17.70 -24.92 7.65
CA GLY A 81 -18.59 -24.55 6.55
C GLY A 81 -17.95 -23.69 5.45
N SER A 82 -16.67 -23.33 5.58
CA SER A 82 -15.98 -22.45 4.63
C SER A 82 -15.41 -23.20 3.42
N ASP A 83 -15.25 -22.51 2.29
CA ASP A 83 -14.45 -23.03 1.18
C ASP A 83 -12.97 -22.92 1.54
N LYS A 84 -12.34 -24.06 1.85
CA LYS A 84 -10.96 -24.10 2.36
C LYS A 84 -9.93 -23.54 1.38
N VAL A 85 -10.15 -23.72 0.08
CA VAL A 85 -9.18 -23.29 -0.94
C VAL A 85 -9.21 -21.78 -1.05
N VAL A 86 -10.41 -21.22 -1.23
CA VAL A 86 -10.57 -19.76 -1.38
C VAL A 86 -10.27 -19.04 -0.07
N PHE A 87 -10.62 -19.62 1.07
CA PHE A 87 -10.34 -19.03 2.39
C PHE A 87 -8.84 -18.87 2.68
N ILE A 88 -8.01 -19.79 2.19
CA ILE A 88 -6.54 -19.69 2.33
C ILE A 88 -5.94 -18.78 1.24
N LEU A 89 -6.48 -18.84 0.01
CA LEU A 89 -5.98 -18.03 -1.11
C LEU A 89 -6.30 -16.54 -0.98
N ALA A 90 -7.45 -16.17 -0.42
CA ALA A 90 -7.87 -14.78 -0.25
C ALA A 90 -6.81 -13.90 0.46
N PRO A 91 -6.35 -14.24 1.69
CA PRO A 91 -5.33 -13.45 2.36
C PRO A 91 -3.98 -13.49 1.64
N LEU A 92 -3.64 -14.59 0.96
CA LEU A 92 -2.41 -14.69 0.16
C LEU A 92 -2.44 -13.71 -1.02
N ILE A 93 -3.56 -13.64 -1.74
CA ILE A 93 -3.72 -12.75 -2.90
C ILE A 93 -3.65 -11.28 -2.45
N SER A 94 -4.38 -10.90 -1.41
CA SER A 94 -4.34 -9.53 -0.86
C SER A 94 -2.93 -9.14 -0.44
N PHE A 95 -2.21 -10.05 0.24
CA PHE A 95 -0.83 -9.81 0.65
C PHE A 95 0.12 -9.66 -0.55
N VAL A 96 0.08 -10.61 -1.50
CA VAL A 96 0.97 -10.60 -2.67
C VAL A 96 0.75 -9.34 -3.52
N LEU A 97 -0.50 -8.95 -3.77
CA LEU A 97 -0.83 -7.74 -4.53
C LEU A 97 -0.29 -6.48 -3.83
N ALA A 98 -0.45 -6.37 -2.52
CA ALA A 98 0.05 -5.23 -1.75
C ALA A 98 1.58 -5.07 -1.88
N PHE A 99 2.35 -6.16 -1.90
CA PHE A 99 3.80 -6.10 -2.07
C PHE A 99 4.23 -5.85 -3.53
N ILE A 100 3.51 -6.43 -4.49
CA ILE A 100 3.80 -6.27 -5.92
C ILE A 100 3.60 -4.80 -6.37
N ALA A 101 2.67 -4.06 -5.76
CA ALA A 101 2.48 -2.64 -6.03
C ALA A 101 3.76 -1.79 -5.81
N TRP A 102 4.63 -2.19 -4.88
CA TRP A 102 5.88 -1.48 -4.57
C TRP A 102 6.97 -1.63 -5.64
N ALA A 103 6.81 -2.55 -6.60
CA ALA A 103 7.84 -2.81 -7.62
C ALA A 103 8.17 -1.58 -8.49
N VAL A 104 7.21 -0.68 -8.69
CA VAL A 104 7.36 0.51 -9.55
C VAL A 104 7.69 1.79 -8.79
N ILE A 105 7.72 1.75 -7.46
CA ILE A 105 7.94 2.95 -6.64
C ILE A 105 9.46 3.24 -6.59
N PRO A 106 9.93 4.41 -7.06
CA PRO A 106 11.33 4.77 -6.99
C PRO A 106 11.70 5.25 -5.58
N PHE A 107 12.73 4.64 -4.97
CA PHE A 107 13.22 5.02 -3.64
C PHE A 107 14.35 6.05 -3.69
N ALA A 108 15.18 5.99 -4.72
CA ALA A 108 16.29 6.90 -4.98
C ALA A 108 16.61 6.93 -6.48
N PRO A 109 17.43 7.88 -6.97
CA PRO A 109 17.86 7.88 -8.37
C PRO A 109 18.53 6.54 -8.75
N GLY A 110 17.96 5.85 -9.73
CA GLY A 110 18.42 4.52 -10.16
C GLY A 110 18.03 3.37 -9.22
N TRP A 111 17.28 3.63 -8.15
CA TRP A 111 16.80 2.60 -7.23
C TRP A 111 15.29 2.41 -7.33
N VAL A 112 14.92 1.58 -8.31
CA VAL A 112 13.56 1.10 -8.58
C VAL A 112 13.66 -0.37 -8.97
N VAL A 113 12.73 -1.21 -8.54
CA VAL A 113 12.78 -2.66 -8.84
C VAL A 113 12.46 -2.91 -10.30
N SER A 114 11.41 -2.26 -10.81
CA SER A 114 11.00 -2.34 -12.21
C SER A 114 10.56 -0.96 -12.69
N ASP A 115 11.38 -0.34 -13.53
CA ASP A 115 11.04 0.94 -14.15
C ASP A 115 10.09 0.70 -15.34
N LEU A 116 8.80 0.98 -15.15
CA LEU A 116 7.76 0.78 -16.15
C LEU A 116 7.31 2.13 -16.73
N ASN A 117 7.28 2.22 -18.07
CA ASN A 117 6.73 3.39 -18.78
C ASN A 117 5.26 3.67 -18.41
N VAL A 118 4.52 2.64 -17.98
CA VAL A 118 3.11 2.70 -17.55
C VAL A 118 2.96 2.43 -16.05
N GLY A 119 3.91 2.90 -15.23
CA GLY A 119 3.97 2.63 -13.78
C GLY A 119 2.69 3.02 -13.02
N ILE A 120 2.07 4.15 -13.37
CA ILE A 120 0.81 4.56 -12.74
C ILE A 120 -0.34 3.57 -13.06
N LEU A 121 -0.49 3.18 -14.33
CA LEU A 121 -1.54 2.23 -14.73
C LEU A 121 -1.34 0.87 -14.07
N TYR A 122 -0.09 0.47 -13.87
CA TYR A 122 0.25 -0.73 -13.12
C TYR A 122 -0.26 -0.67 -11.67
N ILE A 123 -0.04 0.44 -10.96
CA ILE A 123 -0.56 0.59 -9.58
C ILE A 123 -2.08 0.51 -9.56
N LEU A 124 -2.76 1.21 -10.47
CA LEU A 124 -4.22 1.16 -10.58
C LEU A 124 -4.71 -0.27 -10.86
N ALA A 125 -4.05 -1.02 -11.74
CA ALA A 125 -4.42 -2.41 -12.02
C ALA A 125 -4.24 -3.32 -10.80
N ILE A 126 -3.15 -3.16 -10.05
CA ILE A 126 -2.89 -3.95 -8.83
C ILE A 126 -3.88 -3.60 -7.72
N SER A 127 -4.21 -2.31 -7.56
CA SER A 127 -5.26 -1.80 -6.66
C SER A 127 -6.61 -2.46 -6.96
N SER A 128 -7.04 -2.46 -8.22
CA SER A 128 -8.31 -3.08 -8.64
C SER A 128 -8.34 -4.58 -8.36
N LEU A 129 -7.19 -5.26 -8.48
CA LEU A 129 -7.07 -6.67 -8.12
C LEU A 129 -7.17 -6.91 -6.60
N GLY A 130 -6.77 -5.94 -5.78
CA GLY A 130 -6.86 -6.02 -4.31
C GLY A 130 -8.28 -6.21 -3.80
N VAL A 131 -9.25 -5.57 -4.46
CA VAL A 131 -10.68 -5.70 -4.14
C VAL A 131 -11.17 -7.14 -4.27
N TYR A 132 -10.65 -7.90 -5.25
CA TYR A 132 -11.00 -9.31 -5.41
C TYR A 132 -10.57 -10.14 -4.19
N GLY A 133 -9.41 -9.84 -3.60
CA GLY A 133 -8.94 -10.51 -2.38
C GLY A 133 -9.94 -10.40 -1.23
N ILE A 134 -10.51 -9.21 -1.04
CA ILE A 134 -11.50 -8.93 0.01
C ILE A 134 -12.83 -9.62 -0.26
N ILE A 135 -13.35 -9.58 -1.50
CA ILE A 135 -14.59 -10.29 -1.86
C ILE A 135 -14.42 -11.80 -1.70
N MET A 136 -13.28 -12.36 -2.10
CA MET A 136 -12.97 -13.78 -1.95
C MET A 136 -12.96 -14.20 -0.48
N GLY A 137 -12.34 -13.41 0.41
CA GLY A 137 -12.31 -13.70 1.85
C GLY A 137 -13.71 -13.73 2.47
N GLY A 138 -14.52 -12.70 2.17
CA GLY A 138 -15.90 -12.62 2.64
C GLY A 138 -16.80 -13.75 2.13
N TRP A 139 -16.70 -14.09 0.85
CA TRP A 139 -17.47 -15.17 0.24
C TRP A 139 -17.05 -16.56 0.74
N ALA A 140 -15.74 -16.80 0.88
CA ALA A 140 -15.21 -18.09 1.33
C ALA A 140 -15.62 -18.44 2.77
N SER A 141 -15.88 -17.43 3.61
CA SER A 141 -16.35 -17.63 4.99
C SER A 141 -17.71 -18.34 5.10
N ASN A 142 -18.50 -18.38 4.02
CA ASN A 142 -19.84 -18.97 3.95
C ASN A 142 -20.78 -18.49 5.09
N SER A 143 -20.65 -17.22 5.48
CA SER A 143 -21.51 -16.57 6.47
C SER A 143 -22.02 -15.24 5.94
N LYS A 144 -23.31 -14.96 6.18
CA LYS A 144 -23.96 -13.75 5.65
C LYS A 144 -23.36 -12.46 6.22
N TYR A 145 -22.87 -12.48 7.46
CA TYR A 145 -22.32 -11.30 8.13
C TYR A 145 -20.98 -10.84 7.52
N PRO A 146 -19.92 -11.69 7.46
CA PRO A 146 -18.68 -11.33 6.79
C PRO A 146 -18.87 -11.07 5.29
N PHE A 147 -19.78 -11.79 4.63
CA PHE A 147 -20.08 -11.53 3.23
C PHE A 147 -20.65 -10.11 3.00
N LEU A 148 -21.61 -9.67 3.83
CA LEU A 148 -22.11 -8.30 3.76
C LEU A 148 -21.03 -7.25 4.08
N GLY A 149 -20.15 -7.53 5.05
CA GLY A 149 -18.99 -6.68 5.36
C GLY A 149 -18.05 -6.53 4.15
N SER A 150 -17.74 -7.65 3.48
CA SER A 150 -16.87 -7.68 2.30
C SER A 150 -17.43 -6.89 1.12
N LEU A 151 -18.74 -6.98 0.87
CA LEU A 151 -19.41 -6.26 -0.21
C LEU A 151 -19.41 -4.75 0.04
N ARG A 152 -19.56 -4.33 1.30
CA ARG A 152 -19.51 -2.91 1.68
C ARG A 152 -18.10 -2.34 1.54
N SER A 153 -17.10 -3.07 2.03
CA SER A 153 -15.69 -2.69 1.85
C SER A 153 -15.34 -2.62 0.36
N ALA A 154 -15.72 -3.63 -0.42
CA ALA A 154 -15.50 -3.64 -1.86
C ALA A 154 -16.18 -2.45 -2.57
N ALA A 155 -17.44 -2.17 -2.25
CA ALA A 155 -18.15 -1.02 -2.81
C ALA A 155 -17.46 0.31 -2.46
N GLN A 156 -16.97 0.46 -1.23
CA GLN A 156 -16.23 1.64 -0.80
C GLN A 156 -14.92 1.77 -1.58
N MET A 157 -14.07 0.74 -1.57
CA MET A 157 -12.77 0.76 -2.25
C MET A 157 -12.91 1.10 -3.74
N VAL A 158 -13.81 0.42 -4.45
CA VAL A 158 -14.02 0.68 -5.90
C VAL A 158 -14.52 2.10 -6.15
N SER A 159 -15.39 2.64 -5.30
CA SER A 159 -15.91 4.00 -5.46
C SER A 159 -14.80 5.06 -5.33
N TYR A 160 -13.90 4.88 -4.34
CA TYR A 160 -12.79 5.80 -4.11
C TYR A 160 -11.62 5.57 -5.07
N GLU A 161 -11.46 4.37 -5.61
CA GLU A 161 -10.51 4.06 -6.68
C GLU A 161 -10.81 4.83 -7.96
N VAL A 162 -12.08 4.92 -8.36
CA VAL A 162 -12.50 5.75 -9.50
C VAL A 162 -12.16 7.22 -9.26
N SER A 163 -12.39 7.72 -8.03
CA SER A 163 -12.02 9.09 -7.66
C SER A 163 -10.50 9.32 -7.75
N MET A 164 -9.67 8.41 -7.22
CA MET A 164 -8.22 8.49 -7.35
C MET A 164 -7.76 8.43 -8.80
N GLY A 165 -8.35 7.56 -9.62
CA GLY A 165 -8.06 7.47 -11.04
C GLY A 165 -8.25 8.81 -11.74
N LEU A 166 -9.36 9.51 -11.49
CA LEU A 166 -9.62 10.83 -12.05
C LEU A 166 -8.62 11.90 -11.56
N ILE A 167 -8.18 11.82 -10.31
CA ILE A 167 -7.21 12.76 -9.76
C ILE A 167 -5.83 12.55 -10.38
N ILE A 168 -5.41 11.30 -10.51
CA ILE A 168 -4.13 10.90 -11.08
C ILE A 168 -4.01 11.37 -12.53
N ILE A 169 -5.10 11.42 -13.30
CA ILE A 169 -5.09 11.97 -14.66
C ILE A 169 -4.55 13.41 -14.68
N ASN A 170 -4.89 14.26 -13.70
CA ASN A 170 -4.34 15.62 -13.64
C ASN A 170 -2.82 15.63 -13.45
N VAL A 171 -2.30 14.69 -12.65
CA VAL A 171 -0.85 14.53 -12.45
C VAL A 171 -0.17 14.06 -13.73
N ILE A 172 -0.78 13.12 -14.46
CA ILE A 172 -0.27 12.64 -15.75
C ILE A 172 -0.24 13.79 -16.78
N LEU A 173 -1.31 14.60 -16.84
CA LEU A 173 -1.38 15.74 -17.75
C LEU A 173 -0.34 16.81 -17.43
N LEU A 174 -0.05 17.04 -16.15
CA LEU A 174 0.99 17.98 -15.72
C LEU A 174 2.40 17.46 -16.05
N ALA A 175 2.66 16.18 -15.80
CA ALA A 175 3.99 15.59 -15.99
C ALA A 175 4.31 15.17 -17.44
N GLY A 176 3.27 14.92 -18.24
CA GLY A 176 3.40 14.44 -19.63
C GLY A 176 3.90 13.00 -19.78
N THR A 177 3.97 12.25 -18.68
CA THR A 177 4.47 10.87 -18.63
C THR A 177 3.70 10.04 -17.59
N MET A 178 3.71 8.71 -17.76
CA MET A 178 3.14 7.76 -16.80
C MET A 178 4.22 6.99 -16.02
N ASN A 179 5.49 7.27 -16.31
CA ASN A 179 6.63 6.71 -15.57
C ASN A 179 6.79 7.46 -14.24
N LEU A 180 6.74 6.73 -13.12
CA LEU A 180 6.89 7.31 -11.78
C LEU A 180 8.27 7.91 -11.53
N THR A 181 9.33 7.31 -12.07
CA THR A 181 10.70 7.82 -11.95
C THR A 181 10.80 9.20 -12.59
N GLU A 182 10.27 9.36 -13.80
CA GLU A 182 10.26 10.64 -14.49
C GLU A 182 9.44 11.69 -13.73
N ILE A 183 8.25 11.32 -13.24
CA ILE A 183 7.39 12.22 -12.44
C ILE A 183 8.13 12.72 -11.19
N VAL A 184 8.84 11.85 -10.47
CA VAL A 184 9.60 12.24 -9.27
C VAL A 184 10.81 13.09 -9.64
N THR A 185 11.49 12.82 -10.76
CA THR A 185 12.62 13.66 -11.19
C THR A 185 12.20 15.08 -11.58
N GLN A 186 11.00 15.24 -12.15
CA GLN A 186 10.41 16.56 -12.43
C GLN A 186 10.07 17.34 -11.16
N GLN A 187 9.95 16.67 -10.00
CA GLN A 187 9.69 17.28 -8.69
C GLN A 187 10.96 17.55 -7.87
N SER A 188 12.16 17.42 -8.46
CA SER A 188 13.44 17.46 -7.73
C SER A 188 13.84 18.83 -7.15
N GLY A 189 13.09 19.90 -7.44
CA GLY A 189 13.36 21.23 -6.92
C GLY A 189 12.67 21.58 -5.60
N TRP A 190 12.35 22.87 -5.44
CA TRP A 190 11.76 23.38 -4.19
C TRP A 190 10.31 22.91 -4.02
N ILE A 191 9.73 23.11 -2.83
CA ILE A 191 8.33 22.72 -2.52
C ILE A 191 7.32 23.21 -3.58
N TRP A 192 7.57 24.36 -4.22
CA TRP A 192 6.70 24.92 -5.27
C TRP A 192 6.70 24.11 -6.57
N GLU A 193 7.75 23.32 -6.82
CA GLU A 193 7.88 22.44 -7.99
C GLU A 193 7.21 21.09 -7.79
N TRP A 194 6.66 20.81 -6.60
CA TRP A 194 5.90 19.59 -6.38
C TRP A 194 4.57 19.64 -7.11
N ASN A 195 4.10 18.49 -7.61
CA ASN A 195 2.84 18.42 -8.33
C ASN A 195 1.64 18.84 -7.47
N MET A 196 1.73 18.70 -6.15
CA MET A 196 0.72 19.21 -5.20
C MET A 196 0.46 20.71 -5.36
N PHE A 197 1.48 21.50 -5.70
CA PHE A 197 1.37 22.95 -5.87
C PHE A 197 1.30 23.39 -7.34
N GLY A 198 1.22 22.45 -8.28
CA GLY A 198 1.11 22.74 -9.70
C GLY A 198 2.40 22.61 -10.51
N GLY A 199 3.49 22.09 -9.94
CA GLY A 199 4.70 21.78 -10.73
C GLY A 199 5.59 22.98 -11.06
N GLY A 200 5.55 24.05 -10.25
CA GLY A 200 6.51 25.16 -10.33
C GLY A 200 5.89 26.56 -10.40
N LEU A 201 6.75 27.59 -10.38
CA LEU A 201 6.32 28.99 -10.47
C LEU A 201 5.66 29.34 -11.81
N ALA A 202 6.05 28.67 -12.90
CA ALA A 202 5.53 28.91 -14.24
C ALA A 202 4.06 28.48 -14.39
N THR A 203 3.61 27.54 -13.58
CA THR A 203 2.26 26.93 -13.60
C THR A 203 1.44 27.33 -12.37
N LEU A 204 1.79 28.45 -11.72
CA LEU A 204 1.09 29.00 -10.56
C LEU A 204 -0.45 28.95 -10.62
N PRO A 205 -1.14 29.24 -11.76
CA PRO A 205 -2.60 29.14 -11.82
C PRO A 205 -3.16 27.74 -11.53
N THR A 206 -2.39 26.69 -11.79
CA THR A 206 -2.82 25.29 -11.60
C THR A 206 -2.91 24.90 -10.12
N ILE A 207 -2.33 25.68 -9.20
CA ILE A 207 -2.42 25.46 -7.75
C ILE A 207 -3.88 25.41 -7.26
N ILE A 208 -4.75 26.22 -7.88
CA ILE A 208 -6.18 26.30 -7.53
C ILE A 208 -6.88 24.96 -7.77
N VAL A 209 -6.37 24.17 -8.71
CA VAL A 209 -6.89 22.83 -9.03
C VAL A 209 -6.11 21.77 -8.25
N MET A 210 -4.79 21.79 -8.29
CA MET A 210 -3.95 20.71 -7.74
C MET A 210 -4.02 20.60 -6.21
N LEU A 211 -4.19 21.72 -5.50
CA LEU A 211 -4.28 21.70 -4.04
C LEU A 211 -5.57 20.97 -3.56
N PRO A 212 -6.79 21.35 -4.02
CA PRO A 212 -7.99 20.56 -3.74
C PRO A 212 -7.86 19.10 -4.17
N MET A 213 -7.29 18.84 -5.36
CA MET A 213 -7.14 17.48 -5.85
C MET A 213 -6.22 16.64 -4.97
N THR A 214 -5.19 17.24 -4.37
CA THR A 214 -4.33 16.54 -3.40
C THR A 214 -5.08 16.19 -2.12
N VAL A 215 -5.94 17.09 -1.62
CA VAL A 215 -6.78 16.80 -0.45
C VAL A 215 -7.77 15.67 -0.76
N VAL A 216 -8.43 15.72 -1.92
CA VAL A 216 -9.35 14.65 -2.35
C VAL A 216 -8.58 13.34 -2.54
N PHE A 217 -7.36 13.37 -3.08
CA PHE A 217 -6.53 12.17 -3.24
C PHE A 217 -6.21 11.54 -1.89
N PHE A 218 -5.82 12.35 -0.91
CA PHE A 218 -5.55 11.87 0.45
C PHE A 218 -6.79 11.24 1.09
N ILE A 219 -7.95 11.88 0.96
CA ILE A 219 -9.22 11.37 1.47
C ILE A 219 -9.59 10.04 0.77
N SER A 220 -9.45 9.96 -0.55
CA SER A 220 -9.76 8.75 -1.31
C SER A 220 -8.80 7.61 -0.99
N ALA A 221 -7.51 7.88 -0.78
CA ALA A 221 -6.54 6.88 -0.35
C ALA A 221 -6.82 6.35 1.08
N LEU A 222 -7.26 7.22 2.00
CA LEU A 222 -7.73 6.80 3.32
C LEU A 222 -8.96 5.88 3.23
N ALA A 223 -9.90 6.21 2.36
CA ALA A 223 -11.12 5.44 2.18
C ALA A 223 -10.88 4.09 1.47
N GLU A 224 -9.95 4.04 0.52
CA GLU A 224 -9.51 2.79 -0.12
C GLU A 224 -8.87 1.84 0.90
N THR A 225 -8.05 2.37 1.81
CA THR A 225 -7.37 1.56 2.83
C THR A 225 -8.25 1.21 4.05
N ASN A 226 -9.54 1.56 4.03
CA ASN A 226 -10.51 1.39 5.12
C ASN A 226 -10.03 1.93 6.48
N ARG A 227 -9.17 2.96 6.48
CA ARG A 227 -8.67 3.57 7.72
C ARG A 227 -9.63 4.64 8.25
N PRO A 228 -9.64 4.89 9.57
CA PRO A 228 -10.47 5.95 10.15
C PRO A 228 -10.20 7.29 9.45
N PRO A 229 -11.24 8.06 9.05
CA PRO A 229 -12.66 7.94 9.46
C PRO A 229 -13.56 7.06 8.56
N PHE A 230 -13.00 6.36 7.56
CA PHE A 230 -13.74 5.55 6.59
C PHE A 230 -13.61 4.05 6.89
N ASP A 231 -13.84 3.66 8.13
CA ASP A 231 -13.63 2.32 8.69
C ASP A 231 -14.96 1.57 8.95
N LEU A 232 -16.04 1.96 8.25
CA LEU A 232 -17.36 1.31 8.33
C LEU A 232 -17.34 -0.24 8.23
N PRO A 233 -16.45 -0.87 7.43
CA PRO A 233 -16.33 -2.33 7.40
C PRO A 233 -15.53 -2.95 8.56
N GLU A 234 -14.73 -2.15 9.27
CA GLU A 234 -13.89 -2.57 10.41
C GLU A 234 -14.48 -2.19 11.77
N ALA A 235 -15.56 -1.40 11.77
CA ALA A 235 -16.25 -0.95 12.97
C ALA A 235 -16.74 -2.15 13.81
N GLU A 236 -16.00 -2.44 14.88
CA GLU A 236 -16.23 -3.53 15.84
C GLU A 236 -17.64 -3.56 16.44
N SER A 237 -18.34 -2.42 16.41
CA SER A 237 -19.69 -2.26 16.94
C SER A 237 -20.81 -2.52 15.93
N GLU A 238 -20.56 -2.40 14.62
CA GLU A 238 -21.63 -2.43 13.61
C GLU A 238 -21.61 -3.72 12.77
N LEU A 239 -20.45 -4.14 12.27
CA LEU A 239 -20.32 -5.31 11.40
C LEU A 239 -19.00 -6.04 11.67
N VAL A 240 -19.05 -7.38 11.67
CA VAL A 240 -17.84 -8.23 11.77
C VAL A 240 -17.04 -8.08 10.48
N ALA A 241 -15.73 -7.86 10.62
CA ALA A 241 -14.77 -7.68 9.51
C ALA A 241 -14.96 -8.73 8.41
N GLY A 242 -15.02 -8.27 7.15
CA GLY A 242 -15.43 -9.04 5.99
C GLY A 242 -14.30 -9.67 5.17
N TYR A 243 -13.10 -9.83 5.73
CA TYR A 243 -11.93 -10.33 5.01
C TYR A 243 -11.05 -11.24 5.87
#